data_AF-A0A2P9HJH3-F1
#
_entry.id   AF-A0A2P9HJH3-F1
#
_cell.length_a   1.000
_cell.length_b   1.000
_cell.length_c   1.000
_cell.angle_alpha   90.00
_cell.angle_beta   90.00
_cell.angle_gamma   90.00
#
_symmetry.space_group_name_H-M   'P 1'
#
loop_
_entity.id
_entity.type
_entity.pdbx_description
1 polymer ?
#
loop_
_entity_poly.entity_id
_entity_poly.type
_entity_poly.pdbx_seq_one_letter_code
_entity_poly.pdbx_strand_id
1 'polypeptide(L)'
;MTLNLTIAFIVVGLLLWYFKCRKLGFVSIAVGIVLYGAIASAILPDYLMNRLQSSYSSTLQSSLEDNTAFIVFGMGTQTVMERGEKVVEPLAFSYGPILAAVGMNHHCIESALKCTFIVSGADVAGTGVTEAASIAGQLV
;
A
#
# COMPACT_ATOMS: atom_id res chain seq x y z
N MET A 1 2.45 12.13 10.52
CA MET A 1 2.71 13.59 10.39
C MET A 1 1.57 14.31 9.68
N THR A 2 1.13 13.85 8.50
CA THR A 2 -0.02 14.44 7.76
C THR A 2 -1.35 14.36 8.51
N LEU A 3 -1.62 13.26 9.21
CA LEU A 3 -2.78 13.11 10.12
C LEU A 3 -2.80 14.15 11.26
N ASN A 4 -1.64 14.57 11.77
CA ASN A 4 -1.58 15.56 12.84
C ASN A 4 -2.00 16.95 12.30
N LEU A 5 -1.63 17.26 11.05
CA LEU A 5 -2.02 18.50 10.38
C LEU A 5 -3.53 18.54 10.11
N THR A 6 -4.14 17.45 9.63
CA THR A 6 -5.59 17.41 9.40
C THR A 6 -6.36 17.59 10.71
N ILE A 7 -5.92 16.91 11.78
CA ILE A 7 -6.51 17.05 13.12
C ILE A 7 -6.36 18.49 13.63
N ALA A 8 -5.20 19.12 13.44
CA ALA A 8 -4.99 20.50 13.85
C ALA A 8 -5.97 21.47 13.19
N PHE A 9 -6.23 21.35 11.88
CA PHE A 9 -7.22 22.18 11.18
C PHE A 9 -8.64 21.99 11.70
N ILE A 10 -9.02 20.76 12.06
CA ILE A 10 -10.33 20.46 12.65
C ILE A 10 -10.43 21.07 14.05
N VAL A 11 -9.43 20.88 14.90
CA VAL A 11 -9.40 21.40 16.28
C VAL A 11 -9.40 22.92 16.30
N VAL A 12 -8.57 23.57 15.49
CA VAL A 12 -8.55 25.04 15.34
C VAL A 12 -9.90 25.54 14.83
N GLY A 13 -10.52 24.83 13.89
CA GLY A 13 -11.85 25.18 13.38
C GLY A 13 -12.93 25.12 14.46
N LEU A 14 -12.91 24.10 15.32
CA LEU A 14 -13.81 23.98 16.47
C LEU A 14 -13.57 25.08 17.51
N LEU A 15 -12.31 25.41 17.81
CA LEU A 15 -11.94 26.52 18.69
C LEU A 15 -12.44 27.88 18.15
N LEU A 16 -12.23 28.16 16.85
CA LEU A 16 -12.71 29.39 16.21
C LEU A 16 -14.24 29.49 16.19
N TRP A 17 -14.93 28.35 16.07
CA TRP A 17 -16.38 28.29 16.22
C TRP A 17 -16.80 28.67 17.64
N TYR A 18 -16.11 28.14 18.66
CA TYR A 18 -16.33 28.46 20.07
C TYR A 18 -16.12 29.97 20.37
N PHE A 19 -15.09 30.59 19.80
CA PHE A 19 -14.83 32.03 19.90
C PHE A 19 -15.75 32.92 19.03
N LYS A 20 -16.85 32.38 18.50
CA LYS A 20 -17.84 33.07 17.64
C LYS A 20 -17.32 33.51 16.26
N CYS A 21 -16.10 33.15 15.87
CA CYS A 21 -15.56 33.36 14.51
C CYS A 21 -16.05 32.27 13.53
N ARG A 22 -17.38 32.08 13.43
CA ARG A 22 -18.01 30.94 12.73
C ARG A 22 -17.58 30.77 11.27
N LYS A 23 -17.40 31.86 10.53
CA LYS A 23 -16.98 31.81 9.12
C LYS A 23 -15.57 31.20 8.99
N LEU A 24 -14.64 31.64 9.82
CA LEU A 24 -13.27 31.12 9.85
C LEU A 24 -13.22 29.67 10.34
N GLY A 25 -14.02 29.35 11.37
CA GLY A 25 -14.13 27.98 11.88
C GLY A 25 -14.63 26.99 10.82
N PHE A 26 -15.68 27.37 10.08
CA PHE A 26 -16.21 26.54 8.99
C PHE A 26 -15.18 26.31 7.87
N VAL A 27 -14.47 27.36 7.44
CA VAL A 27 -13.40 27.24 6.43
C VAL A 27 -12.30 26.29 6.91
N SER A 28 -11.85 26.42 8.16
CA SER A 28 -10.80 25.55 8.71
C SER A 28 -11.22 24.08 8.74
N ILE A 29 -12.45 23.78 9.18
CA ILE A 29 -12.99 22.42 9.17
C ILE A 29 -13.12 21.89 7.74
N ALA A 30 -13.64 22.70 6.81
CA ALA A 30 -13.77 22.31 5.41
C ALA A 30 -12.41 21.96 4.79
N VAL A 31 -11.37 22.76 5.08
CA VAL A 31 -9.99 22.47 4.65
C VAL A 31 -9.50 21.16 5.25
N GLY A 32 -9.74 20.91 6.53
CA GLY A 32 -9.39 19.64 7.18
C GLY A 32 -10.06 18.43 6.52
N ILE A 33 -11.34 18.53 6.18
CA ILE A 33 -12.10 17.47 5.49
C ILE A 33 -11.54 17.25 4.08
N VAL A 34 -11.29 18.32 3.32
CA VAL A 34 -10.73 18.23 1.96
C VAL A 34 -9.34 17.60 1.98
N LEU A 35 -8.46 18.00 2.91
CA LEU A 35 -7.14 17.40 3.06
C LEU A 35 -7.22 15.92 3.41
N TYR A 36 -8.10 15.55 4.35
CA TYR A 36 -8.31 14.16 4.69
C TYR A 36 -8.84 13.35 3.49
N GLY A 37 -9.83 13.87 2.77
CA GLY A 37 -10.37 13.25 1.56
C GLY A 37 -9.32 13.08 0.47
N ALA A 38 -8.47 14.09 0.25
CA ALA A 38 -7.38 14.01 -0.72
C ALA A 38 -6.38 12.89 -0.38
N ILE A 39 -6.06 12.70 0.90
CA ILE A 39 -5.15 11.65 1.37
C ILE A 39 -5.81 10.27 1.33
N ALA A 40 -7.05 10.17 1.84
CA ALA A 40 -7.76 8.90 1.98
C ALA A 40 -8.25 8.31 0.64
N SER A 41 -8.49 9.16 -0.37
CA SER A 41 -8.96 8.72 -1.70
C SER A 41 -7.87 8.09 -2.58
N ALA A 42 -6.63 7.99 -2.09
CA ALA A 42 -5.45 7.59 -2.86
C ALA A 42 -5.08 8.51 -4.04
N ILE A 43 -5.95 9.44 -4.48
CA ILE A 43 -5.70 10.36 -5.60
C ILE A 43 -4.43 11.20 -5.37
N LEU A 44 -4.33 11.87 -4.22
CA LEU A 44 -3.16 12.71 -3.93
C LEU A 44 -1.90 11.87 -3.69
N PRO A 45 -1.93 10.77 -2.90
CA PRO A 45 -0.81 9.84 -2.82
C PRO A 45 -0.31 9.35 -4.17
N ASP A 46 -1.21 8.91 -5.05
CA ASP A 46 -0.88 8.36 -6.37
C ASP A 46 -0.28 9.42 -7.29
N TYR A 47 -0.88 10.63 -7.33
CA TYR A 47 -0.33 11.75 -8.08
C TYR A 47 1.11 12.10 -7.64
N LEU A 48 1.33 12.20 -6.32
CA LEU A 48 2.66 12.49 -5.77
C LEU A 48 3.64 11.36 -6.06
N MET A 49 3.21 10.10 -5.92
CA MET A 49 4.03 8.94 -6.18
C MET A 49 4.47 8.89 -7.64
N ASN A 50 3.54 9.08 -8.58
CA ASN A 50 3.85 9.10 -10.00
C ASN A 50 4.80 10.26 -10.36
N ARG A 51 4.59 11.45 -9.79
CA ARG A 51 5.48 12.61 -10.02
C ARG A 51 6.88 12.43 -9.46
N LEU A 52 7.00 11.90 -8.25
CA LEU A 52 8.26 11.84 -7.50
C LEU A 52 9.04 10.55 -7.76
N GLN A 53 8.36 9.45 -8.06
CA GLN A 53 8.96 8.13 -8.19
C GLN A 53 8.91 7.56 -9.62
N SER A 54 8.31 8.23 -10.60
CA SER A 54 8.27 7.71 -11.99
C SER A 54 9.64 7.35 -12.56
N SER A 55 10.66 8.17 -12.30
CA SER A 55 12.04 7.88 -12.76
C SER A 55 12.70 6.70 -12.07
N TYR A 56 12.18 6.27 -10.92
CA TYR A 56 12.65 5.09 -10.18
C TYR A 56 11.71 3.89 -10.37
N SER A 57 10.63 4.06 -11.14
CA SER A 57 9.69 2.99 -11.40
C SER A 57 10.36 1.94 -12.28
N SER A 58 10.41 0.72 -11.78
CA SER A 58 10.92 -0.43 -12.54
C SER A 58 9.84 -0.86 -13.53
N THR A 59 9.84 -0.26 -14.72
CA THR A 59 9.02 -0.73 -15.84
C THR A 59 9.63 -2.02 -16.40
N LEU A 60 8.81 -2.90 -16.98
CA LEU A 60 9.37 -4.02 -17.76
C LEU A 60 10.26 -3.46 -18.88
N GLN A 61 11.43 -4.06 -19.06
CA GLN A 61 12.37 -3.70 -20.14
C GLN A 61 11.84 -4.08 -21.53
N SER A 62 10.97 -5.09 -21.59
CA SER A 62 10.33 -5.59 -22.80
C SER A 62 8.81 -5.57 -22.64
N SER A 63 8.10 -5.60 -23.77
CA SER A 63 6.66 -5.91 -23.75
C SER A 63 6.43 -7.26 -23.07
N LEU A 64 5.31 -7.38 -22.39
CA LEU A 64 4.91 -8.63 -21.77
C LEU A 64 4.61 -9.68 -22.85
N GLU A 65 5.25 -10.84 -22.75
CA GLU A 65 5.12 -11.94 -23.71
C GLU A 65 4.39 -13.14 -23.11
N ASP A 66 3.84 -13.99 -23.97
CA ASP A 66 3.21 -15.24 -23.54
C ASP A 66 4.23 -16.18 -22.88
N ASN A 67 3.82 -16.87 -21.82
CA ASN A 67 4.66 -17.74 -20.99
C ASN A 67 5.75 -17.00 -20.20
N THR A 68 5.58 -15.70 -19.93
CA THR A 68 6.46 -14.94 -19.02
C THR A 68 6.38 -15.51 -17.59
N ALA A 69 7.53 -15.69 -16.96
CA ALA A 69 7.62 -16.09 -15.56
C ALA A 69 8.05 -14.90 -14.68
N PHE A 70 7.26 -14.60 -13.65
CA PHE A 70 7.57 -13.60 -12.64
C PHE A 70 8.07 -14.28 -11.37
N ILE A 71 9.22 -13.84 -10.87
CA ILE A 71 9.79 -14.33 -9.61
C ILE A 71 9.54 -13.28 -8.53
N VAL A 72 8.74 -13.63 -7.53
CA VAL A 72 8.44 -12.79 -6.37
C VAL A 72 9.34 -13.20 -5.22
N PHE A 73 10.26 -12.33 -4.83
CA PHE A 73 11.20 -12.58 -3.74
C PHE A 73 10.62 -12.22 -2.37
N GLY A 74 10.86 -13.09 -1.41
CA GLY A 74 10.60 -12.86 0.01
C GLY A 74 11.38 -11.67 0.55
N MET A 75 10.74 -10.89 1.43
CA MET A 75 11.37 -9.79 2.15
C MET A 75 11.19 -9.92 3.67
N GLY A 76 11.10 -11.15 4.16
CA GLY A 76 10.88 -11.47 5.57
C GLY A 76 9.44 -11.81 5.94
N THR A 77 9.31 -12.41 7.11
CA THR A 77 8.06 -12.69 7.81
C THR A 77 8.06 -12.01 9.17
N GLN A 78 6.86 -11.74 9.71
CA GLN A 78 6.68 -11.25 11.07
C GLN A 78 5.61 -12.05 11.79
N THR A 79 5.77 -12.19 13.10
CA THR A 79 4.73 -12.78 13.95
C THR A 79 3.89 -11.68 14.55
N VAL A 80 2.58 -11.76 14.33
CA VAL A 80 1.58 -10.84 14.87
C VAL A 80 0.59 -11.58 15.74
N MET A 81 -0.13 -10.81 16.57
CA MET A 81 -1.21 -11.33 17.41
C MET A 81 -2.53 -11.01 16.74
N GLU A 82 -3.14 -12.02 16.13
CA GLU A 82 -4.44 -11.88 15.46
C GLU A 82 -5.49 -12.63 16.28
N ARG A 83 -6.49 -11.90 16.79
CA ARG A 83 -7.59 -12.47 17.62
C ARG A 83 -7.11 -13.31 18.82
N GLY A 84 -5.92 -13.01 19.35
CA GLY A 84 -5.32 -13.72 20.48
C GLY A 84 -4.46 -14.93 20.09
N GLU A 85 -4.33 -15.23 18.80
CA GLU A 85 -3.48 -16.30 18.28
C GLU A 85 -2.25 -15.75 17.56
N LYS A 86 -1.13 -16.47 17.68
CA LYS A 86 0.12 -16.10 17.00
C LYS A 86 0.00 -16.51 15.54
N VAL A 87 -0.02 -15.51 14.66
CA VAL A 87 -0.08 -15.69 13.21
C VAL A 87 1.20 -15.19 12.59
N VAL A 88 1.70 -15.88 11.57
CA VAL A 88 2.86 -15.44 10.79
C VAL A 88 2.37 -14.86 9.47
N GLU A 89 2.72 -13.60 9.23
CA GLU A 89 2.36 -12.88 8.01
C GLU A 89 3.63 -12.36 7.30
N PRO A 90 3.53 -11.95 6.02
CA PRO A 90 4.65 -11.30 5.35
C PRO A 90 5.03 -10.01 6.09
N LEU A 91 6.32 -9.71 6.15
CA LEU A 91 6.78 -8.43 6.66
C LEU A 91 6.14 -7.29 5.84
N ALA A 92 5.87 -6.14 6.46
CA ALA A 92 5.22 -5.01 5.80
C ALA A 92 5.84 -4.61 4.45
N PHE A 93 7.17 -4.76 4.29
CA PHE A 93 7.88 -4.46 3.04
C PHE A 93 7.62 -5.48 1.91
N SER A 94 7.20 -6.71 2.24
CA SER A 94 6.82 -7.73 1.26
C SER A 94 5.55 -7.36 0.48
N TYR A 95 4.69 -6.47 1.01
CA TYR A 95 3.45 -6.08 0.34
C TYR A 95 3.67 -5.28 -0.96
N GLY A 96 4.79 -4.58 -1.11
CA GLY A 96 5.13 -3.91 -2.37
C GLY A 96 5.25 -4.91 -3.53
N PRO A 97 6.17 -5.89 -3.45
CA PRO A 97 6.27 -6.97 -4.44
C PRO A 97 4.99 -7.80 -4.61
N ILE A 98 4.23 -8.08 -3.54
CA ILE A 98 2.95 -8.81 -3.63
C ILE A 98 1.96 -8.03 -4.50
N LEU A 99 1.75 -6.75 -4.22
CA LEU A 99 0.82 -5.92 -4.98
C LEU A 99 1.27 -5.74 -6.43
N ALA A 100 2.58 -5.62 -6.67
CA ALA A 100 3.14 -5.59 -8.02
C ALA A 100 2.86 -6.89 -8.78
N ALA A 101 3.01 -8.05 -8.12
CA ALA A 101 2.70 -9.35 -8.72
C ALA A 101 1.21 -9.49 -9.06
N VAL A 102 0.32 -9.07 -8.16
CA VAL A 102 -1.14 -9.03 -8.41
C VAL A 102 -1.47 -8.13 -9.60
N GLY A 103 -0.86 -6.94 -9.67
CA GLY A 103 -1.02 -6.02 -10.80
C GLY A 103 -0.58 -6.64 -12.13
N MET A 104 0.57 -7.31 -12.15
CA MET A 104 1.06 -8.01 -13.35
C MET A 104 0.18 -9.20 -13.74
N ASN A 105 -0.36 -9.93 -12.76
CA ASN A 105 -1.30 -11.01 -13.04
C ASN A 105 -2.57 -10.49 -13.71
N HIS A 106 -3.09 -9.35 -13.24
CA HIS A 106 -4.23 -8.69 -13.88
C HIS A 106 -3.91 -8.33 -15.34
N HIS A 107 -2.74 -7.72 -15.60
CA HIS A 107 -2.31 -7.37 -16.95
C HIS A 107 -2.15 -8.61 -17.86
N CYS A 108 -1.66 -9.73 -17.33
CA CYS A 108 -1.60 -11.00 -18.07
C CYS A 108 -2.99 -11.50 -18.47
N ILE A 109 -3.95 -11.45 -17.54
CA ILE A 109 -5.34 -11.87 -17.77
C ILE A 109 -6.01 -10.96 -18.81
N GLU A 110 -5.88 -9.64 -18.69
CA GLU A 110 -6.43 -8.68 -19.65
C GLU A 110 -5.85 -8.86 -21.06
N SER A 111 -4.57 -9.22 -21.14
CA SER A 111 -3.86 -9.46 -22.41
C SER A 111 -4.04 -10.88 -22.95
N ALA A 112 -4.82 -11.74 -22.28
CA ALA A 112 -4.99 -13.16 -22.61
C ALA A 112 -3.66 -13.95 -22.72
N LEU A 113 -2.67 -13.57 -21.91
CA LEU A 113 -1.35 -14.20 -21.83
C LEU A 113 -1.30 -15.21 -20.69
N LYS A 114 -0.60 -16.32 -20.90
CA LYS A 114 -0.27 -17.28 -19.83
C LYS A 114 0.97 -16.79 -19.11
N CYS A 115 0.82 -16.38 -17.86
CA CYS A 115 1.94 -15.99 -17.01
C CYS A 115 2.11 -16.97 -15.85
N THR A 116 3.35 -17.20 -15.44
CA THR A 116 3.67 -18.04 -14.27
C THR A 116 4.23 -17.16 -13.16
N PHE A 117 3.71 -17.29 -11.94
CA PHE A 117 4.23 -16.59 -10.77
C PHE A 117 4.92 -17.60 -9.86
N ILE A 118 6.20 -17.37 -9.58
CA ILE A 118 7.04 -18.20 -8.74
C ILE A 118 7.39 -17.38 -7.50
N VAL A 119 6.91 -17.81 -6.34
CA VAL A 119 7.27 -17.17 -5.07
C VAL A 119 8.48 -17.90 -4.50
N SER A 120 9.53 -17.13 -4.15
CA SER A 120 10.78 -17.67 -3.61
C SER A 120 11.13 -16.97 -2.29
N GLY A 121 11.55 -17.74 -1.30
CA GLY A 121 11.94 -17.23 0.01
C GLY A 121 11.95 -18.31 1.08
N ALA A 122 12.86 -18.20 2.04
CA ALA A 122 13.09 -19.20 3.09
C ALA A 122 12.50 -18.73 4.43
N ASP A 123 12.68 -19.49 5.51
CA ASP A 123 12.36 -19.03 6.87
C ASP A 123 13.60 -18.38 7.51
N VAL A 124 13.97 -17.18 7.03
CA VAL A 124 15.15 -16.46 7.53
C VAL A 124 14.90 -15.89 8.93
N ALA A 125 13.65 -15.51 9.23
CA ALA A 125 13.26 -14.93 10.50
C ALA A 125 13.03 -15.97 11.61
N GLY A 126 13.09 -17.28 11.30
CA GLY A 126 12.90 -18.35 12.28
C GLY A 126 11.48 -18.41 12.85
N THR A 127 10.49 -18.03 12.04
CA THR A 127 9.07 -17.97 12.42
C THR A 127 8.35 -19.31 12.27
N GLY A 128 9.01 -20.31 11.67
CA GLY A 128 8.44 -21.62 11.34
C GLY A 128 7.66 -21.65 10.02
N VAL A 129 7.55 -20.50 9.34
CA VAL A 129 6.89 -20.36 8.03
C VAL A 129 7.87 -19.69 7.08
N THR A 130 8.09 -20.31 5.92
CA THR A 130 8.93 -19.70 4.87
C THR A 130 8.26 -18.45 4.32
N GLU A 131 9.05 -17.45 3.95
CA GLU A 131 8.60 -16.25 3.23
C GLU A 131 7.75 -16.63 1.99
N ALA A 132 8.16 -17.66 1.24
CA ALA A 132 7.43 -18.12 0.07
C ALA A 132 6.01 -18.58 0.42
N ALA A 133 5.86 -19.40 1.45
CA ALA A 133 4.55 -19.87 1.92
C ALA A 133 3.68 -18.72 2.46
N SER A 134 4.29 -17.79 3.21
CA SER A 134 3.59 -16.63 3.77
C SER A 134 3.05 -15.69 2.68
N ILE A 135 3.88 -15.40 1.66
CA ILE A 135 3.50 -14.60 0.50
C ILE A 135 2.47 -15.32 -0.37
N ALA A 136 2.65 -16.62 -0.62
CA ALA A 136 1.71 -17.41 -1.40
C ALA A 136 0.29 -17.36 -0.80
N GLY A 137 0.17 -17.38 0.53
CA GLY A 137 -1.12 -17.21 1.22
C GLY A 137 -1.82 -15.87 0.98
N GLN A 138 -1.12 -14.84 0.50
CA GLN A 138 -1.70 -13.54 0.12
C GLN A 138 -2.07 -13.44 -1.37
N LEU A 139 -1.64 -14.41 -2.19
CA LEU A 139 -1.83 -14.42 -3.65
C LEU A 139 -2.92 -15.41 -4.11
N VAL A 140 -3.51 -16.18 -3.18
CA VAL A 140 -4.63 -17.09 -3.39
C VAL A 140 -5.95 -16.36 -3.19
#